data_AF-A0A1Q5P038-F1
#
_entry.id   AF-A0A1Q5P038-F1
#
_cell.length_a   1.000
_cell.length_b   1.000
_cell.length_c   1.000
_cell.angle_alpha   90.00
_cell.angle_beta   90.00
_cell.angle_gamma   90.00
#
_symmetry.space_group_name_H-M   'P 1'
#
loop_
_entity.id
_entity.type
_entity.pdbx_description
1 polymer ?
#
loop_
_entity_poly.entity_id
_entity_poly.type
_entity_poly.pdbx_seq_one_letter_code
_entity_poly.pdbx_strand_id
1 'polypeptide(L)'
;MDKATPTPVKIAKIPDQPILERFPWPFKSDFHDFSNNSIPLEPPIMLDITPEYIEEIKLKRELLDSRKEQTYQSAPHSFEAQWEILQFTMDEMASIYPHYFTVIKNGNQWTFQNHILGEEQSFTFGDNSTLPYEPLDFIGRHVQADLIYLAQRDGDLYLDAGQLCFPANWSLKFDFEMDFMSIHFPVPSRFTTTGLAEKIRNFIMRMEPGKPWTRFNWTVTVEPVLDSSPEAFDEWGANKDNVTSENAGEIVYFRVEDQKLFRLPRSNGILFSIHTHLIRLDELVKNPQWTKQLNNIFVTVADDIAEYKGFLSYKDKLVGYLESNIEKTTSN
;
A
#
# COMPACT_ATOMS: atom_id res chain seq x y z
N MET A 1 2.30 12.40 48.33
CA MET A 1 2.88 12.36 46.98
C MET A 1 1.72 12.51 46.02
N ASP A 2 1.48 13.73 45.57
CA ASP A 2 0.43 14.02 44.60
C ASP A 2 0.76 13.30 43.30
N LYS A 3 -0.12 12.38 42.90
CA LYS A 3 -0.10 11.81 41.55
C LYS A 3 -0.45 12.95 40.61
N ALA A 4 0.54 13.47 39.90
CA ALA A 4 0.31 14.42 38.82
C ALA A 4 -0.71 13.81 37.85
N THR A 5 -1.88 14.43 37.75
CA THR A 5 -2.87 14.11 36.72
C THR A 5 -2.17 14.33 35.37
N PRO A 6 -2.09 13.32 34.48
CA PRO A 6 -1.46 13.52 33.19
C PRO A 6 -2.21 14.64 32.46
N THR A 7 -1.47 15.69 32.10
CA THR A 7 -1.97 16.78 31.25
C THR A 7 -2.55 16.16 29.99
N PRO A 8 -3.79 16.50 29.58
CA PRO A 8 -4.34 16.00 28.33
C PRO A 8 -3.38 16.37 27.21
N VAL A 9 -2.80 15.35 26.57
CA VAL A 9 -1.98 15.56 25.38
C VAL A 9 -2.91 16.21 24.36
N LYS A 10 -2.64 17.47 24.00
CA LYS A 10 -3.33 18.10 22.87
C LYS A 10 -2.96 17.29 21.64
N ILE A 11 -3.87 16.45 21.17
CA ILE A 11 -3.69 15.63 19.97
C ILE A 11 -3.42 16.60 18.82
N ALA A 12 -2.24 16.49 18.21
CA ALA A 12 -1.94 17.27 17.02
C ALA A 12 -2.92 16.86 15.91
N LYS A 13 -3.43 17.81 15.12
CA LYS A 13 -4.26 17.47 13.97
C LYS A 13 -3.35 17.01 12.84
N ILE A 14 -3.74 15.94 12.16
CA ILE A 14 -3.13 15.56 10.88
C ILE A 14 -3.34 16.71 9.89
N PRO A 15 -2.28 17.25 9.25
CA PRO A 15 -2.41 18.36 8.32
C PRO A 15 -3.32 18.00 7.15
N ASP A 16 -4.41 18.75 6.98
CA ASP A 16 -5.40 18.56 5.89
C ASP A 16 -4.87 19.10 4.56
N GLN A 17 -3.81 18.46 4.03
CA GLN A 17 -3.20 18.83 2.76
C GLN A 17 -4.03 18.25 1.59
N PRO A 18 -4.36 19.09 0.58
CA PRO A 18 -5.10 18.63 -0.60
C PRO A 18 -4.41 17.45 -1.28
N ILE A 19 -5.19 16.45 -1.71
CA ILE A 19 -4.65 15.25 -2.37
C ILE A 19 -3.76 15.60 -3.56
N LEU A 20 -4.13 16.62 -4.35
CA LEU A 20 -3.37 17.05 -5.53
C LEU A 20 -1.93 17.48 -5.20
N GLU A 21 -1.66 17.99 -3.99
CA GLU A 21 -0.35 18.48 -3.58
C GLU A 21 0.58 17.36 -3.07
N ARG A 22 -0.01 16.26 -2.58
CA ARG A 22 0.74 15.14 -1.97
C ARG A 22 0.62 13.82 -2.73
N PHE A 23 -0.19 13.77 -3.79
CA PHE A 23 -0.41 12.54 -4.55
C PHE A 23 0.91 12.04 -5.17
N PRO A 24 1.31 10.78 -4.94
CA PRO A 24 2.59 10.25 -5.42
C PRO A 24 2.55 9.94 -6.91
N TRP A 25 2.69 10.97 -7.75
CA TRP A 25 2.63 10.81 -9.21
C TRP A 25 3.69 9.80 -9.71
N PRO A 26 3.29 8.68 -10.36
CA PRO A 26 4.18 7.54 -10.55
C PRO A 26 5.04 7.63 -11.82
N PHE A 27 4.79 8.61 -12.69
CA PHE A 27 5.34 8.64 -14.04
C PHE A 27 6.48 9.65 -14.21
N LYS A 28 7.60 9.17 -14.77
CA LYS A 28 8.76 9.98 -15.16
C LYS A 28 8.79 10.32 -16.66
N SER A 29 7.98 9.64 -17.47
CA SER A 29 7.90 9.77 -18.93
C SER A 29 6.46 9.65 -19.43
N ASP A 30 6.22 10.07 -20.68
CA ASP A 30 4.92 9.99 -21.36
C ASP A 30 4.58 8.58 -21.86
N PHE A 31 5.49 7.62 -21.67
CA PHE A 31 5.33 6.22 -22.03
C PHE A 31 5.45 5.35 -20.79
N HIS A 32 4.68 4.26 -20.75
CA HIS A 32 4.74 3.28 -19.67
C HIS A 32 4.88 1.85 -20.23
N ASP A 33 5.88 1.14 -19.72
CA ASP A 33 6.04 -0.31 -19.84
C ASP A 33 6.58 -0.85 -18.51
N PHE A 34 6.53 -2.17 -18.31
CA PHE A 34 7.12 -2.80 -17.13
C PHE A 34 8.62 -2.58 -17.10
N SER A 35 9.11 -2.09 -15.96
CA SER A 35 10.53 -1.90 -15.70
C SER A 35 10.81 -2.04 -14.21
N ASN A 36 12.07 -2.28 -13.85
CA ASN A 36 12.49 -2.09 -12.46
C ASN A 36 12.61 -0.59 -12.18
N ASN A 37 11.54 0.01 -11.70
CA ASN A 37 11.46 1.43 -11.35
C ASN A 37 11.85 1.71 -9.88
N SER A 38 12.43 0.73 -9.18
CA SER A 38 12.86 0.89 -7.79
C SER A 38 14.02 1.87 -7.67
N ILE A 39 13.94 2.74 -6.67
CA ILE A 39 15.00 3.67 -6.29
C ILE A 39 15.31 3.53 -4.79
N PRO A 40 16.52 3.89 -4.34
CA PRO A 40 16.80 3.96 -2.91
C PRO A 40 15.80 4.88 -2.21
N LEU A 41 15.30 4.45 -1.06
CA LEU A 41 14.38 5.23 -0.24
C LEU A 41 15.20 6.10 0.73
N GLU A 42 15.21 7.41 0.47
CA GLU A 42 15.97 8.41 1.24
C GLU A 42 15.08 9.63 1.55
N PRO A 43 14.78 9.93 2.83
CA PRO A 43 15.17 9.18 4.03
C PRO A 43 14.48 7.79 4.11
N PRO A 44 15.04 6.84 4.88
CA PRO A 44 14.54 5.46 4.98
C PRO A 44 13.29 5.34 5.85
N ILE A 45 12.23 6.08 5.52
CA ILE A 45 10.98 6.16 6.28
C ILE A 45 9.88 5.34 5.59
N MET A 46 9.35 4.33 6.28
CA MET A 46 8.27 3.49 5.77
C MET A 46 6.93 4.22 5.78
N LEU A 47 6.61 4.88 6.89
CA LEU A 47 5.28 5.41 7.15
C LEU A 47 5.06 6.78 6.52
N ASP A 48 3.82 6.97 6.09
CA ASP A 48 3.25 8.27 5.76
C ASP A 48 1.86 8.32 6.41
N ILE A 49 1.57 9.38 7.18
CA ILE A 49 0.30 9.56 7.89
C ILE A 49 -0.47 10.66 7.16
N THR A 50 -1.52 10.27 6.45
CA THR A 50 -2.31 11.18 5.62
C THR A 50 -3.62 11.59 6.30
N PRO A 51 -4.32 12.63 5.81
CA PRO A 51 -5.63 13.04 6.34
C PRO A 51 -6.65 11.91 6.42
N GLU A 52 -6.54 10.90 5.55
CA GLU A 52 -7.42 9.73 5.49
C GLU A 52 -7.23 8.72 6.62
N TYR A 53 -6.19 8.86 7.46
CA TYR A 53 -5.79 7.86 8.46
C TYR A 53 -6.95 7.28 9.27
N ILE A 54 -7.85 8.11 9.81
CA ILE A 54 -8.94 7.62 10.66
C ILE A 54 -9.91 6.75 9.86
N GLU A 55 -10.31 7.19 8.67
CA GLU A 55 -11.28 6.47 7.83
C GLU A 55 -10.66 5.19 7.26
N GLU A 56 -9.40 5.25 6.83
CA GLU A 56 -8.69 4.07 6.31
C GLU A 56 -8.45 3.04 7.40
N ILE A 57 -8.00 3.43 8.60
CA ILE A 57 -7.82 2.49 9.71
C ILE A 57 -9.16 1.87 10.12
N LYS A 58 -10.24 2.64 10.12
CA LYS A 58 -11.57 2.13 10.39
C LYS A 58 -11.98 1.06 9.37
N LEU A 59 -11.92 1.37 8.07
CA LEU A 59 -12.24 0.41 7.00
C LEU A 59 -11.36 -0.83 7.09
N LYS A 60 -10.06 -0.65 7.33
CA LYS A 60 -9.09 -1.74 7.47
C LYS A 60 -9.46 -2.70 8.59
N ARG A 61 -9.83 -2.18 9.75
CA ARG A 61 -10.27 -2.98 10.90
C ARG A 61 -11.59 -3.70 10.62
N GLU A 62 -12.55 -3.02 9.99
CA GLU A 62 -13.81 -3.63 9.55
C GLU A 62 -13.55 -4.83 8.61
N LEU A 63 -12.64 -4.69 7.65
CA LEU A 63 -12.25 -5.77 6.75
C LEU A 63 -11.52 -6.89 7.49
N LEU A 64 -10.57 -6.58 8.38
CA LEU A 64 -9.85 -7.59 9.17
C LEU A 64 -10.74 -8.38 10.11
N ASP A 65 -11.82 -7.77 10.61
CA ASP A 65 -12.76 -8.43 11.50
C ASP A 65 -13.83 -9.22 10.73
N SER A 66 -14.28 -8.72 9.58
CA SER A 66 -15.35 -9.36 8.79
C SER A 66 -14.86 -10.37 7.74
N ARG A 67 -13.62 -10.21 7.25
CA ARG A 67 -13.03 -10.99 6.15
C ARG A 67 -11.64 -11.53 6.50
N LYS A 68 -11.40 -11.86 7.78
CA LYS A 68 -10.08 -12.23 8.32
C LYS A 68 -9.25 -13.18 7.45
N GLU A 69 -9.85 -14.27 6.97
CA GLU A 69 -9.12 -15.26 6.14
C GLU A 69 -8.61 -14.70 4.81
N GLN A 70 -9.21 -13.62 4.31
CA GLN A 70 -8.82 -12.96 3.05
C GLN A 70 -7.76 -11.89 3.32
N THR A 71 -7.89 -11.20 4.44
CA THR A 71 -7.11 -9.99 4.74
C THR A 71 -5.90 -10.23 5.62
N TYR A 72 -5.81 -11.38 6.31
CA TYR A 72 -4.65 -11.74 7.12
C TYR A 72 -4.36 -13.25 7.07
N GLN A 73 -3.09 -13.57 6.78
CA GLN A 73 -2.57 -14.93 6.76
C GLN A 73 -1.16 -14.92 7.34
N SER A 74 -0.78 -15.95 8.09
CA SER A 74 0.60 -16.11 8.54
C SER A 74 0.96 -17.56 8.79
N ALA A 75 2.21 -17.91 8.49
CA ALA A 75 2.77 -19.22 8.79
C ALA A 75 3.43 -19.20 10.19
N PRO A 76 3.35 -20.28 10.99
CA PRO A 76 3.89 -20.29 12.35
C PRO A 76 5.39 -19.91 12.46
N HIS A 77 6.19 -20.24 11.44
CA HIS A 77 7.63 -19.89 11.42
C HIS A 77 7.89 -18.40 11.18
N SER A 78 6.88 -17.60 10.83
CA SER A 78 7.02 -16.17 10.59
C SER A 78 6.97 -15.33 11.88
N PHE A 79 6.60 -15.89 13.04
CA PHE A 79 6.34 -15.10 14.26
C PHE A 79 7.51 -14.22 14.73
N GLU A 80 8.76 -14.70 14.63
CA GLU A 80 9.92 -13.86 14.98
C GLU A 80 10.04 -12.63 14.08
N ALA A 81 9.75 -12.79 12.78
CA ALA A 81 9.74 -11.70 11.81
C ALA A 81 8.56 -10.75 12.05
N GLN A 82 7.39 -11.27 12.42
CA GLN A 82 6.23 -10.44 12.76
C GLN A 82 6.52 -9.53 13.97
N TRP A 83 7.16 -10.06 15.02
CA TRP A 83 7.61 -9.25 16.16
C TRP A 83 8.65 -8.20 15.76
N GLU A 84 9.52 -8.54 14.82
CA GLU A 84 10.47 -7.59 14.24
C GLU A 84 9.79 -6.47 13.46
N ILE A 85 8.79 -6.79 12.64
CA ILE A 85 7.97 -5.80 11.92
C ILE A 85 7.24 -4.90 12.92
N LEU A 86 6.57 -5.48 13.93
CA LEU A 86 5.90 -4.72 14.98
C LEU A 86 6.86 -3.73 15.66
N GLN A 87 8.04 -4.21 16.06
CA GLN A 87 9.05 -3.34 16.66
C GLN A 87 9.50 -2.23 15.70
N PHE A 88 9.86 -2.60 14.47
CA PHE A 88 10.36 -1.67 13.45
C PHE A 88 9.34 -0.54 13.22
N THR A 89 8.08 -0.90 13.01
CA THR A 89 7.00 0.05 12.76
C THR A 89 6.71 0.91 13.99
N MET A 90 6.61 0.33 15.19
CA MET A 90 6.40 1.09 16.43
C MET A 90 7.53 2.09 16.71
N ASP A 91 8.78 1.68 16.51
CA ASP A 91 9.95 2.54 16.69
C ASP A 91 9.94 3.72 15.70
N GLU A 92 9.58 3.48 14.44
CA GLU A 92 9.42 4.55 13.46
C GLU A 92 8.24 5.48 13.81
N MET A 93 7.08 4.93 14.16
CA MET A 93 5.90 5.70 14.59
C MET A 93 6.22 6.67 15.72
N ALA A 94 6.86 6.18 16.78
CA ALA A 94 7.19 7.00 17.95
C ALA A 94 8.32 8.01 17.68
N SER A 95 9.25 7.68 16.78
CA SER A 95 10.38 8.55 16.42
C SER A 95 9.99 9.67 15.46
N ILE A 96 9.25 9.35 14.40
CA ILE A 96 8.88 10.27 13.32
C ILE A 96 7.61 11.06 13.67
N TYR A 97 6.66 10.43 14.36
CA TYR A 97 5.37 11.02 14.71
C TYR A 97 5.10 10.97 16.23
N PRO A 98 5.99 11.53 17.08
CA PRO A 98 5.87 11.47 18.54
C PRO A 98 4.60 12.15 19.10
N HIS A 99 3.96 13.01 18.30
CA HIS A 99 2.68 13.65 18.65
C HIS A 99 1.46 12.75 18.45
N TYR A 100 1.61 11.67 17.66
CA TYR A 100 0.55 10.72 17.34
C TYR A 100 0.75 9.39 18.04
N PHE A 101 2.00 8.99 18.26
CA PHE A 101 2.31 7.67 18.80
C PHE A 101 3.35 7.76 19.92
N THR A 102 3.22 6.86 20.89
CA THR A 102 4.21 6.69 21.96
C THR A 102 4.42 5.22 22.23
N VAL A 103 5.68 4.83 22.45
CA VAL A 103 6.06 3.47 22.82
C VAL A 103 6.93 3.56 24.07
N ILE A 104 6.47 2.94 25.16
CA ILE A 104 7.20 2.85 26.42
C ILE A 104 7.73 1.43 26.56
N LYS A 105 9.04 1.26 26.73
CA LYS A 105 9.70 -0.05 26.82
C LYS A 105 10.35 -0.21 28.19
N ASN A 106 9.90 -1.19 28.98
CA ASN A 106 10.53 -1.62 30.24
C ASN A 106 10.91 -3.10 30.15
N GLY A 107 12.11 -3.37 29.63
CA GLY A 107 12.48 -4.73 29.22
C GLY A 107 11.53 -5.23 28.13
N ASN A 108 10.90 -6.39 28.36
CA ASN A 108 9.89 -6.93 27.45
C ASN A 108 8.48 -6.39 27.73
N GLN A 109 8.24 -5.65 28.82
CA GLN A 109 6.93 -5.04 29.07
C GLN A 109 6.82 -3.74 28.28
N TRP A 110 6.02 -3.75 27.23
CA TRP A 110 5.85 -2.63 26.31
C TRP A 110 4.45 -2.05 26.47
N THR A 111 4.33 -0.74 26.23
CA THR A 111 3.04 -0.05 26.12
C THR A 111 3.07 0.83 24.90
N PHE A 112 2.17 0.55 23.96
CA PHE A 112 1.96 1.34 22.76
C PHE A 112 0.72 2.22 22.94
N GLN A 113 0.85 3.49 22.59
CA GLN A 113 -0.23 4.47 22.63
C GLN A 113 -0.41 5.05 21.24
N ASN A 114 -1.65 5.01 20.73
CA ASN A 114 -2.07 5.68 19.52
C ASN A 114 -2.99 6.84 19.91
N HIS A 115 -2.41 8.04 19.97
CA HIS A 115 -3.10 9.26 20.40
C HIS A 115 -4.13 9.75 19.38
N ILE A 116 -4.01 9.36 18.11
CA ILE A 116 -5.01 9.69 17.08
C ILE A 116 -6.33 8.97 17.38
N LEU A 117 -6.24 7.68 17.74
CA LEU A 117 -7.40 6.82 18.02
C LEU A 117 -7.80 6.83 19.50
N GLY A 118 -6.96 7.38 20.39
CA GLY A 118 -7.18 7.37 21.83
C GLY A 118 -7.02 5.98 22.46
N GLU A 119 -6.13 5.15 21.89
CA GLU A 119 -5.96 3.75 22.26
C GLU A 119 -4.62 3.50 22.96
N GLU A 120 -4.62 2.59 23.93
CA GLU A 120 -3.43 2.12 24.64
C GLU A 120 -3.45 0.59 24.72
N GLN A 121 -2.32 -0.04 24.42
CA GLN A 121 -2.13 -1.48 24.57
C GLN A 121 -0.81 -1.77 25.30
N SER A 122 -0.90 -2.46 26.43
CA SER A 122 0.26 -3.05 27.11
C SER A 122 0.38 -4.54 26.78
N PHE A 123 1.59 -5.02 26.54
CA PHE A 123 1.87 -6.40 26.18
C PHE A 123 3.32 -6.78 26.53
N THR A 124 3.62 -8.09 26.49
CA THR A 124 4.98 -8.60 26.63
C THR A 124 5.57 -8.89 25.25
N PHE A 125 6.60 -8.14 24.85
CA PHE A 125 7.31 -8.33 23.59
C PHE A 125 7.85 -9.76 23.48
N GLY A 126 7.48 -10.46 22.40
CA GLY A 126 7.84 -11.86 22.15
C GLY A 126 6.84 -12.89 22.70
N ASP A 127 5.78 -12.47 23.39
CA ASP A 127 4.73 -13.36 23.90
C ASP A 127 3.39 -13.09 23.20
N ASN A 128 3.06 -13.94 22.22
CA ASN A 128 1.85 -13.84 21.40
C ASN A 128 0.55 -13.87 22.22
N SER A 129 0.57 -14.44 23.43
CA SER A 129 -0.63 -14.54 24.28
C SER A 129 -1.05 -13.21 24.92
N THR A 130 -0.18 -12.19 24.84
CA THR A 130 -0.38 -10.89 25.50
C THR A 130 -0.84 -9.78 24.55
N LEU A 131 -0.92 -10.06 23.24
CA LEU A 131 -1.54 -9.19 22.24
C LEU A 131 -2.93 -9.72 21.87
N PRO A 132 -3.88 -8.83 21.50
CA PRO A 132 -5.20 -9.25 21.03
C PRO A 132 -5.17 -9.92 19.66
N TYR A 133 -4.12 -9.67 18.87
CA TYR A 133 -3.89 -10.22 17.54
C TYR A 133 -2.42 -10.66 17.40
N GLU A 134 -2.11 -11.41 16.34
CA GLU A 134 -0.71 -11.71 16.01
C GLU A 134 0.07 -10.41 15.74
N PRO A 135 1.40 -10.36 15.96
CA PRO A 135 2.14 -9.10 15.95
C PRO A 135 2.01 -8.30 14.64
N LEU A 136 1.98 -8.97 13.48
CA LEU A 136 1.81 -8.30 12.19
C LEU A 136 0.39 -7.75 12.00
N ASP A 137 -0.65 -8.52 12.35
CA ASP A 137 -2.06 -8.08 12.34
C ASP A 137 -2.25 -6.89 13.30
N PHE A 138 -1.72 -7.00 14.52
CA PHE A 138 -1.83 -5.96 15.53
C PHE A 138 -1.28 -4.62 15.04
N ILE A 139 -0.03 -4.59 14.56
CA ILE A 139 0.57 -3.33 14.12
C ILE A 139 -0.04 -2.83 12.80
N GLY A 140 -0.43 -3.76 11.93
CA GLY A 140 -1.09 -3.49 10.67
C GLY A 140 -2.44 -2.76 10.82
N ARG A 141 -3.14 -2.98 11.94
CA ARG A 141 -4.37 -2.26 12.36
C ARG A 141 -4.15 -0.81 12.83
N HIS A 142 -2.90 -0.34 12.81
CA HIS A 142 -2.53 1.03 13.16
C HIS A 142 -1.78 1.77 12.04
N VAL A 143 -1.58 1.15 10.88
CA VAL A 143 -0.92 1.78 9.72
C VAL A 143 -1.79 1.68 8.47
N GLN A 144 -1.76 2.72 7.65
CA GLN A 144 -2.55 2.81 6.41
C GLN A 144 -2.10 1.76 5.39
N ALA A 145 -0.78 1.62 5.21
CA ALA A 145 -0.18 0.66 4.29
C ALA A 145 -0.51 -0.80 4.62
N ASP A 146 -0.79 -1.61 3.60
CA ASP A 146 -0.77 -3.07 3.73
C ASP A 146 0.66 -3.56 3.96
N LEU A 147 0.80 -4.61 4.76
CA LEU A 147 2.11 -5.10 5.21
C LEU A 147 2.26 -6.57 4.85
N ILE A 148 3.21 -6.86 3.98
CA ILE A 148 3.53 -8.21 3.53
C ILE A 148 4.93 -8.57 4.01
N TYR A 149 5.08 -9.80 4.52
CA TYR A 149 6.36 -10.37 4.88
C TYR A 149 6.74 -11.45 3.87
N LEU A 150 7.84 -11.22 3.15
CA LEU A 150 8.45 -12.22 2.28
C LEU A 150 9.60 -12.89 3.03
N ALA A 151 9.40 -14.13 3.44
CA ALA A 151 10.46 -14.94 4.04
C ALA A 151 11.48 -15.33 2.97
N GLN A 152 12.76 -15.24 3.29
CA GLN A 152 13.81 -15.75 2.43
C GLN A 152 14.22 -17.16 2.89
N ARG A 153 13.73 -18.19 2.20
CA ARG A 153 14.00 -19.60 2.48
C ARG A 153 14.13 -20.41 1.19
N ASP A 154 14.77 -21.57 1.25
CA ASP A 154 14.91 -22.49 0.11
C ASP A 154 15.50 -21.86 -1.17
N GLY A 155 16.28 -20.78 -1.01
CA GLY A 155 16.88 -20.03 -2.12
C GLY A 155 15.93 -19.06 -2.84
N ASP A 156 14.73 -18.82 -2.30
CA ASP A 156 13.69 -17.93 -2.85
C ASP A 156 13.04 -17.02 -1.79
N LEU A 157 12.06 -16.22 -2.22
CA LEU A 157 11.19 -15.38 -1.43
C LEU A 157 9.78 -15.98 -1.43
N TYR A 158 9.19 -16.16 -0.26
CA TYR A 158 7.86 -16.73 -0.07
C TYR A 158 6.96 -15.78 0.73
N LEU A 159 5.70 -15.63 0.32
CA LEU A 159 4.70 -14.85 1.05
C LEU A 159 4.20 -15.64 2.26
N ASP A 160 4.97 -15.63 3.35
CA ASP A 160 4.72 -16.45 4.53
C ASP A 160 3.96 -15.70 5.64
N ALA A 161 3.78 -14.38 5.53
CA ALA A 161 2.80 -13.65 6.32
C ALA A 161 2.36 -12.36 5.62
N GLY A 162 1.13 -11.91 5.86
CA GLY A 162 0.64 -10.68 5.28
C GLY A 162 -0.63 -10.18 5.95
N GLN A 163 -0.79 -8.87 5.91
CA GLN A 163 -2.03 -8.16 6.14
C GLN A 163 -2.32 -7.33 4.88
N LEU A 164 -3.33 -7.75 4.12
CA LEU A 164 -3.68 -7.20 2.81
C LEU A 164 -5.17 -6.84 2.77
N CYS A 165 -5.49 -5.58 3.04
CA CYS A 165 -6.87 -5.10 3.09
C CYS A 165 -7.25 -4.32 1.83
N PHE A 166 -6.29 -3.70 1.18
CA PHE A 166 -6.51 -2.83 0.03
C PHE A 166 -5.74 -3.35 -1.20
N PRO A 167 -5.98 -4.59 -1.68
CA PRO A 167 -5.30 -5.10 -2.86
C PRO A 167 -5.81 -4.46 -4.16
N ALA A 168 -4.93 -4.35 -5.15
CA ALA A 168 -5.28 -4.07 -6.54
C ALA A 168 -5.58 -5.37 -7.31
N ASN A 169 -6.72 -6.00 -7.03
CA ASN A 169 -7.20 -7.21 -7.70
C ASN A 169 -6.28 -8.44 -7.61
N TRP A 170 -5.73 -8.69 -6.41
CA TRP A 170 -5.03 -9.92 -6.04
C TRP A 170 -5.43 -10.34 -4.62
N SER A 171 -5.15 -11.60 -4.25
CA SER A 171 -5.62 -12.17 -2.99
C SER A 171 -4.46 -12.74 -2.18
N LEU A 172 -4.36 -12.31 -0.93
CA LEU A 172 -3.44 -12.90 0.03
C LEU A 172 -3.74 -14.39 0.26
N LYS A 173 -5.03 -14.76 0.31
CA LYS A 173 -5.45 -16.15 0.52
C LYS A 173 -5.04 -17.06 -0.65
N PHE A 174 -5.03 -16.54 -1.87
CA PHE A 174 -4.57 -17.30 -3.04
C PHE A 174 -3.05 -17.40 -3.10
N ASP A 175 -2.35 -16.33 -2.74
CA ASP A 175 -0.90 -16.20 -2.92
C ASP A 175 -0.09 -16.64 -1.68
N PHE A 176 -0.76 -16.99 -0.58
CA PHE A 176 -0.12 -17.40 0.67
C PHE A 176 0.79 -18.64 0.48
N GLU A 177 2.00 -18.57 1.02
CA GLU A 177 3.10 -19.54 0.88
C GLU A 177 3.57 -19.80 -0.56
N MET A 178 3.13 -19.02 -1.55
CA MET A 178 3.69 -19.06 -2.90
C MET A 178 5.04 -18.37 -2.96
N ASP A 179 5.89 -18.83 -3.87
CA ASP A 179 7.16 -18.18 -4.19
C ASP A 179 6.99 -16.95 -5.09
N PHE A 180 8.01 -16.10 -5.16
CA PHE A 180 8.00 -14.88 -5.94
C PHE A 180 7.55 -15.08 -7.40
N MET A 181 8.00 -16.14 -8.08
CA MET A 181 7.65 -16.36 -9.49
C MET A 181 6.20 -16.80 -9.63
N SER A 182 5.72 -17.65 -8.72
CA SER A 182 4.33 -18.11 -8.69
C SER A 182 3.35 -16.95 -8.48
N ILE A 183 3.62 -16.06 -7.51
CA ILE A 183 2.78 -14.87 -7.24
C ILE A 183 2.69 -13.97 -8.48
N HIS A 184 3.81 -13.81 -9.20
CA HIS A 184 3.87 -12.92 -10.36
C HIS A 184 3.51 -13.59 -11.70
N PHE A 185 3.09 -14.86 -11.69
CA PHE A 185 2.67 -15.57 -12.91
C PHE A 185 1.57 -14.86 -13.72
N PRO A 186 0.56 -14.19 -13.11
CA PRO A 186 -0.48 -13.48 -13.87
C PRO A 186 -0.02 -12.21 -14.58
N VAL A 187 1.17 -11.67 -14.26
CA VAL A 187 1.68 -10.45 -14.91
C VAL A 187 1.95 -10.76 -16.40
N PRO A 188 1.58 -9.86 -17.35
CA PRO A 188 1.71 -10.13 -18.78
C PRO A 188 3.08 -10.66 -19.17
N SER A 189 3.12 -11.61 -20.11
CA SER A 189 4.31 -12.43 -20.43
C SER A 189 5.56 -11.62 -20.73
N ARG A 190 5.46 -10.38 -21.21
CA ARG A 190 6.59 -9.43 -21.34
C ARG A 190 7.37 -9.20 -20.04
N PHE A 191 6.76 -9.39 -18.86
CA PHE A 191 7.41 -9.33 -17.56
C PHE A 191 8.26 -10.57 -17.26
N THR A 192 7.76 -11.76 -17.60
CA THR A 192 8.43 -13.03 -17.31
C THR A 192 9.41 -13.44 -18.43
N THR A 193 9.01 -13.30 -19.69
CA THR A 193 9.80 -13.73 -20.86
C THR A 193 11.04 -12.88 -21.14
N THR A 194 11.11 -11.65 -20.62
CA THR A 194 12.28 -10.75 -20.80
C THR A 194 13.37 -10.95 -19.75
N GLY A 195 13.16 -11.87 -18.79
CA GLY A 195 14.04 -12.06 -17.65
C GLY A 195 13.92 -10.96 -16.59
N LEU A 196 12.90 -10.09 -16.67
CA LEU A 196 12.71 -8.97 -15.75
C LEU A 196 12.29 -9.47 -14.36
N ALA A 197 11.38 -10.45 -14.29
CA ALA A 197 10.97 -11.09 -13.05
C ALA A 197 12.17 -11.64 -12.25
N GLU A 198 13.06 -12.41 -12.90
CA GLU A 198 14.25 -12.97 -12.27
C GLU A 198 15.24 -11.90 -11.84
N LYS A 199 15.40 -10.82 -12.62
CA LYS A 199 16.25 -9.68 -12.25
C LYS A 199 15.73 -9.00 -10.99
N ILE A 200 14.41 -8.79 -10.88
CA ILE A 200 13.77 -8.19 -9.71
C ILE A 200 13.92 -9.11 -8.50
N ARG A 201 13.59 -10.40 -8.65
CA ARG A 201 13.79 -11.41 -7.61
C ARG A 201 15.22 -11.41 -7.08
N ASN A 202 16.21 -11.48 -7.97
CA ASN A 202 17.63 -11.49 -7.61
C ASN A 202 18.10 -10.17 -7.00
N PHE A 203 17.46 -9.05 -7.34
CA PHE A 203 17.70 -7.77 -6.69
C PHE A 203 17.17 -7.79 -5.25
N ILE A 204 15.91 -8.21 -5.03
CA ILE A 204 15.31 -8.28 -3.69
C ILE A 204 16.10 -9.24 -2.80
N MET A 205 16.47 -10.42 -3.30
CA MET A 205 17.31 -11.42 -2.60
C MET A 205 18.66 -10.86 -2.10
N ARG A 206 19.18 -9.80 -2.73
CA ARG A 206 20.46 -9.15 -2.37
C ARG A 206 20.31 -7.87 -1.57
N MET A 207 19.09 -7.45 -1.24
CA MET A 207 18.86 -6.27 -0.41
C MET A 207 19.49 -6.44 0.97
N GLU A 208 20.18 -5.39 1.43
CA GLU A 208 20.86 -5.33 2.72
C GLU A 208 20.04 -4.52 3.74
N PRO A 209 20.08 -4.87 5.04
CA PRO A 209 19.47 -4.04 6.08
C PRO A 209 20.00 -2.60 6.04
N GLY A 210 19.12 -1.63 6.33
CA GLY A 210 19.47 -0.21 6.35
C GLY A 210 19.59 0.45 4.97
N LYS A 211 19.34 -0.27 3.87
CA LYS A 211 19.29 0.27 2.50
C LYS A 211 17.94 -0.03 1.84
N PRO A 212 16.84 0.57 2.32
CA PRO A 212 15.52 0.31 1.78
C PRO A 212 15.33 0.92 0.39
N TRP A 213 14.33 0.41 -0.31
CA TRP A 213 13.98 0.84 -1.65
C TRP A 213 12.49 1.18 -1.73
N THR A 214 12.14 2.13 -2.59
CA THR A 214 10.75 2.46 -2.92
C THR A 214 10.54 2.35 -4.42
N ARG A 215 9.31 2.03 -4.81
CA ARG A 215 8.82 2.10 -6.18
C ARG A 215 7.35 2.50 -6.15
N PHE A 216 6.84 2.93 -7.29
CA PHE A 216 5.41 3.10 -7.49
C PHE A 216 4.84 1.99 -8.38
N ASN A 217 3.71 1.46 -7.97
CA ASN A 217 2.79 0.74 -8.86
C ASN A 217 1.53 1.58 -9.05
N TRP A 218 0.79 1.35 -10.12
CA TRP A 218 -0.41 2.14 -10.40
C TRP A 218 -1.47 1.31 -11.11
N THR A 219 -2.72 1.72 -10.97
CA THR A 219 -3.85 1.22 -11.75
C THR A 219 -4.96 2.28 -11.79
N VAL A 220 -6.12 1.91 -12.30
CA VAL A 220 -7.35 2.71 -12.26
C VAL A 220 -8.42 1.91 -11.54
N THR A 221 -9.18 2.58 -10.68
CA THR A 221 -10.33 2.01 -9.97
C THR A 221 -11.58 2.82 -10.29
N VAL A 222 -12.73 2.15 -10.34
CA VAL A 222 -14.04 2.81 -10.44
C VAL A 222 -14.63 2.85 -9.05
N GLU A 223 -15.08 4.04 -8.65
CA GLU A 223 -15.43 4.46 -7.29
C GLU A 223 -14.19 4.46 -6.35
N PRO A 224 -14.27 5.08 -5.14
CA PRO A 224 -13.14 5.12 -4.21
C PRO A 224 -12.96 3.77 -3.47
N VAL A 225 -12.96 2.66 -4.20
CA VAL A 225 -12.86 1.30 -3.64
C VAL A 225 -11.40 1.00 -3.29
N LEU A 226 -11.12 0.87 -1.99
CA LEU A 226 -9.81 0.45 -1.50
C LEU A 226 -9.65 -1.08 -1.53
N ASP A 227 -10.65 -1.82 -1.06
CA ASP A 227 -10.74 -3.29 -1.18
C ASP A 227 -11.25 -3.68 -2.58
N SER A 228 -10.33 -3.70 -3.54
CA SER A 228 -10.60 -4.25 -4.88
C SER A 228 -10.11 -5.70 -5.00
N SER A 229 -10.31 -6.51 -3.94
CA SER A 229 -9.94 -7.93 -3.94
C SER A 229 -10.81 -8.76 -4.90
N PRO A 230 -10.29 -9.89 -5.42
CA PRO A 230 -11.09 -10.86 -6.16
C PRO A 230 -12.30 -11.38 -5.37
N GLU A 231 -12.17 -11.50 -4.04
CA GLU A 231 -13.21 -11.98 -3.14
C GLU A 231 -14.42 -11.01 -3.04
N ALA A 232 -14.21 -9.73 -3.31
CA ALA A 232 -15.23 -8.69 -3.31
C ALA A 232 -15.66 -8.28 -4.74
N PHE A 233 -15.32 -9.07 -5.77
CA PHE A 233 -15.51 -8.65 -7.16
C PHE A 233 -16.96 -8.33 -7.53
N ASP A 234 -17.95 -8.97 -6.89
CA ASP A 234 -19.36 -8.65 -7.08
C ASP A 234 -19.75 -7.26 -6.53
N GLU A 235 -18.99 -6.71 -5.60
CA GLU A 235 -19.22 -5.40 -4.98
C GLU A 235 -18.68 -4.25 -5.85
N TRP A 236 -17.59 -4.47 -6.61
CA TRP A 236 -16.90 -3.39 -7.34
C TRP A 236 -16.72 -3.65 -8.84
N GLY A 237 -16.69 -4.92 -9.28
CA GLY A 237 -16.35 -5.30 -10.65
C GLY A 237 -17.36 -4.80 -11.70
N ALA A 238 -18.66 -4.88 -11.38
CA ALA A 238 -19.74 -4.46 -12.27
C ALA A 238 -19.76 -2.94 -12.51
N ASN A 239 -19.20 -2.13 -11.60
CA ASN A 239 -19.19 -0.67 -11.72
C ASN A 239 -18.38 -0.18 -12.91
N LYS A 240 -17.47 -1.02 -13.44
CA LYS A 240 -16.68 -0.73 -14.65
C LYS A 240 -17.54 -0.49 -15.88
N ASP A 241 -18.70 -1.14 -15.99
CA ASP A 241 -19.59 -1.02 -17.14
C ASP A 241 -20.34 0.33 -17.15
N ASN A 242 -20.33 1.07 -16.04
CA ASN A 242 -21.00 2.36 -15.91
C ASN A 242 -20.13 3.54 -16.38
N VAL A 243 -18.87 3.30 -16.77
CA VAL A 243 -17.94 4.38 -17.14
C VAL A 243 -18.27 4.94 -18.52
N THR A 244 -18.44 6.25 -18.61
CA THR A 244 -18.56 7.01 -19.85
C THR A 244 -17.56 8.19 -19.85
N SER A 245 -17.32 8.77 -21.02
CA SER A 245 -16.44 9.94 -21.12
C SER A 245 -16.99 11.15 -20.34
N GLU A 246 -18.29 11.22 -20.11
CA GLU A 246 -18.98 12.30 -19.40
C GLU A 246 -18.87 12.16 -17.88
N ASN A 247 -18.94 10.92 -17.35
CA ASN A 247 -18.91 10.68 -15.91
C ASN A 247 -17.54 10.25 -15.35
N ALA A 248 -16.55 9.97 -16.22
CA ALA A 248 -15.24 9.47 -15.79
C ALA A 248 -14.57 10.36 -14.73
N GLY A 249 -14.75 11.68 -14.82
CA GLY A 249 -14.26 12.63 -13.82
C GLY A 249 -14.80 12.40 -12.40
N GLU A 250 -16.01 11.88 -12.27
CA GLU A 250 -16.73 11.77 -10.99
C GLU A 250 -16.58 10.40 -10.34
N ILE A 251 -16.46 9.35 -11.16
CA ILE A 251 -16.47 7.96 -10.65
C ILE A 251 -15.12 7.27 -10.82
N VAL A 252 -14.21 7.76 -11.66
CA VAL A 252 -12.92 7.07 -11.85
C VAL A 252 -11.85 7.68 -10.96
N TYR A 253 -11.07 6.81 -10.33
CA TYR A 253 -9.95 7.15 -9.48
C TYR A 253 -8.66 6.60 -10.08
N PHE A 254 -7.66 7.45 -10.18
CA PHE A 254 -6.29 7.01 -10.43
C PHE A 254 -5.69 6.51 -9.12
N ARG A 255 -5.19 5.27 -9.14
CA ARG A 255 -4.73 4.55 -7.96
C ARG A 255 -3.23 4.35 -8.04
N VAL A 256 -2.50 4.74 -6.99
CA VAL A 256 -1.06 4.51 -6.86
C VAL A 256 -0.76 3.76 -5.58
N GLU A 257 0.15 2.80 -5.66
CA GLU A 257 0.74 2.14 -4.51
C GLU A 257 2.18 2.64 -4.33
N ASP A 258 2.46 3.35 -3.23
CA ASP A 258 3.82 3.59 -2.73
C ASP A 258 4.30 2.32 -2.04
N GLN A 259 5.18 1.62 -2.75
CA GLN A 259 5.65 0.31 -2.42
C GLN A 259 7.07 0.41 -1.87
N LYS A 260 7.25 0.08 -0.60
CA LYS A 260 8.54 0.18 0.10
C LYS A 260 9.01 -1.19 0.56
N LEU A 261 10.29 -1.48 0.34
CA LEU A 261 10.93 -2.75 0.62
C LEU A 261 12.05 -2.55 1.64
N PHE A 262 12.00 -3.28 2.74
CA PHE A 262 12.99 -3.24 3.81
C PHE A 262 13.50 -4.65 4.09
N ARG A 263 14.83 -4.83 4.06
CA ARG A 263 15.45 -6.05 4.60
C ARG A 263 15.46 -5.96 6.13
N LEU A 264 14.82 -6.93 6.77
CA LEU A 264 14.74 -7.02 8.22
C LEU A 264 16.05 -7.60 8.79
N PRO A 265 16.74 -6.91 9.72
CA PRO A 265 18.08 -7.31 10.17
C PRO A 265 18.16 -8.61 10.98
N ARG A 266 17.08 -9.04 11.64
CA ARG A 266 17.08 -10.26 12.48
C ARG A 266 16.55 -11.47 11.74
N SER A 267 15.33 -11.38 11.21
CA SER A 267 14.68 -12.46 10.46
C SER A 267 15.27 -12.66 9.06
N ASN A 268 16.01 -11.65 8.56
CA ASN A 268 16.56 -11.63 7.21
C ASN A 268 15.50 -11.77 6.09
N GLY A 269 14.21 -11.62 6.38
CA GLY A 269 13.17 -11.52 5.35
C GLY A 269 12.97 -10.08 4.86
N ILE A 270 12.01 -9.89 3.96
CA ILE A 270 11.65 -8.58 3.42
C ILE A 270 10.30 -8.16 3.99
N LEU A 271 10.26 -6.98 4.60
CA LEU A 271 9.02 -6.25 4.81
C LEU A 271 8.70 -5.47 3.53
N PHE A 272 7.51 -5.74 2.99
CA PHE A 272 6.95 -5.07 1.83
C PHE A 272 5.71 -4.27 2.27
N SER A 273 5.85 -2.95 2.32
CA SER A 273 4.79 -2.01 2.70
C SER A 273 4.15 -1.45 1.43
N ILE A 274 2.82 -1.43 1.37
CA ILE A 274 2.04 -1.00 0.21
C ILE A 274 1.05 0.08 0.65
N HIS A 275 1.40 1.36 0.48
CA HIS A 275 0.49 2.46 0.80
C HIS A 275 -0.32 2.84 -0.44
N THR A 276 -1.63 2.65 -0.38
CA THR A 276 -2.54 2.94 -1.49
C THR A 276 -3.04 4.37 -1.42
N HIS A 277 -2.92 5.10 -2.52
CA HIS A 277 -3.44 6.45 -2.70
C HIS A 277 -4.44 6.48 -3.85
N LEU A 278 -5.56 7.15 -3.65
CA LEU A 278 -6.59 7.38 -4.66
C LEU A 278 -6.74 8.87 -4.94
N ILE A 279 -6.77 9.26 -6.21
CA ILE A 279 -7.16 10.60 -6.64
C ILE A 279 -8.25 10.49 -7.70
N ARG A 280 -9.36 11.19 -7.49
CA ARG A 280 -10.47 11.24 -8.44
C ARG A 280 -10.03 11.96 -9.72
N LEU A 281 -10.48 11.53 -10.89
CA LEU A 281 -10.00 12.09 -12.16
C LEU A 281 -10.30 13.58 -12.32
N ASP A 282 -11.44 14.09 -11.83
CA ASP A 282 -11.74 15.54 -11.87
C ASP A 282 -10.78 16.40 -11.03
N GLU A 283 -10.24 15.85 -9.94
CA GLU A 283 -9.20 16.46 -9.12
C GLU A 283 -7.85 16.37 -9.84
N LEU A 284 -7.51 15.21 -10.39
CA LEU A 284 -6.26 14.98 -11.13
C LEU A 284 -6.12 15.96 -12.31
N VAL A 285 -7.20 16.19 -13.06
CA VAL A 285 -7.13 17.06 -14.25
C VAL A 285 -6.89 18.54 -13.94
N LYS A 286 -6.98 18.95 -12.67
CA LYS A 286 -6.57 20.28 -12.22
C LYS A 286 -5.05 20.48 -12.34
N ASN A 287 -4.27 19.42 -12.53
CA ASN A 287 -2.87 19.48 -12.93
C ASN A 287 -2.73 19.20 -14.44
N PRO A 288 -2.51 20.24 -15.29
CA PRO A 288 -2.45 20.06 -16.74
C PRO A 288 -1.29 19.18 -17.21
N GLN A 289 -0.17 19.18 -16.48
CA GLN A 289 0.99 18.35 -16.81
C GLN A 289 0.67 16.87 -16.61
N TRP A 290 0.09 16.52 -15.46
CA TRP A 290 -0.34 15.15 -15.17
C TRP A 290 -1.43 14.68 -16.13
N THR A 291 -2.39 15.56 -16.45
CA THR A 291 -3.46 15.28 -17.42
C THR A 291 -2.91 14.86 -18.78
N LYS A 292 -2.00 15.67 -19.32
CA LYS A 292 -1.39 15.41 -20.63
C LYS A 292 -0.56 14.12 -20.62
N GLN A 293 0.24 13.92 -19.57
CA GLN A 293 1.07 12.73 -19.44
C GLN A 293 0.21 11.46 -19.30
N LEU A 294 -0.86 11.50 -18.50
CA LEU A 294 -1.78 10.37 -18.35
C LEU A 294 -2.49 10.03 -19.66
N ASN A 295 -2.93 11.04 -20.41
CA ASN A 295 -3.52 10.85 -21.73
C ASN A 295 -2.55 10.15 -22.68
N ASN A 296 -1.31 10.63 -22.79
CA ASN A 296 -0.27 10.00 -23.61
C ASN A 296 -0.05 8.53 -23.23
N ILE A 297 -0.02 8.24 -21.92
CA ILE A 297 0.15 6.87 -21.42
C ILE A 297 -1.07 6.03 -21.78
N PHE A 298 -2.30 6.49 -21.53
CA PHE A 298 -3.50 5.71 -21.84
C PHE A 298 -3.66 5.46 -23.33
N VAL A 299 -3.28 6.41 -24.19
CA VAL A 299 -3.27 6.22 -25.65
C VAL A 299 -2.23 5.18 -26.09
N THR A 300 -1.06 5.15 -25.45
CA THR A 300 0.08 4.34 -25.93
C THR A 300 0.31 3.02 -25.20
N VAL A 301 -0.27 2.84 -24.01
CA VAL A 301 -0.12 1.63 -23.21
C VAL A 301 -0.68 0.42 -23.97
N ALA A 302 0.09 -0.67 -23.98
CA ALA A 302 -0.30 -1.91 -24.63
C ALA A 302 -1.56 -2.51 -23.99
N ASP A 303 -2.40 -3.16 -24.80
CA ASP A 303 -3.71 -3.65 -24.36
C ASP A 303 -3.60 -4.76 -23.32
N ASP A 304 -2.59 -5.62 -23.38
CA ASP A 304 -2.33 -6.64 -22.35
C ASP A 304 -1.99 -6.03 -20.98
N ILE A 305 -1.31 -4.89 -20.95
CA ILE A 305 -1.06 -4.13 -19.72
C ILE A 305 -2.37 -3.50 -19.21
N ALA A 306 -3.17 -2.91 -20.11
CA ALA A 306 -4.46 -2.32 -19.75
C ALA A 306 -5.47 -3.38 -19.27
N GLU A 307 -5.43 -4.58 -19.86
CA GLU A 307 -6.24 -5.74 -19.46
C GLU A 307 -5.82 -6.25 -18.09
N TYR A 308 -4.51 -6.46 -17.88
CA TYR A 308 -3.97 -6.85 -16.58
C TYR A 308 -4.29 -5.84 -15.46
N LYS A 309 -4.17 -4.54 -15.77
CA LYS A 309 -4.57 -3.46 -14.85
C LYS A 309 -6.09 -3.29 -14.73
N GLY A 310 -6.87 -4.00 -15.54
CA GLY A 310 -8.31 -4.11 -15.40
C GLY A 310 -9.12 -2.93 -15.91
N PHE A 311 -8.55 -2.09 -16.79
CA PHE A 311 -9.23 -0.89 -17.33
C PHE A 311 -9.39 -0.90 -18.87
N LEU A 312 -8.98 -1.96 -19.56
CA LEU A 312 -9.08 -2.04 -21.02
C LEU A 312 -10.51 -1.80 -21.54
N SER A 313 -11.54 -2.31 -20.86
CA SER A 313 -12.94 -2.21 -21.31
C SER A 313 -13.50 -0.79 -21.37
N TYR A 314 -12.92 0.16 -20.62
CA TYR A 314 -13.34 1.56 -20.59
C TYR A 314 -12.18 2.54 -20.89
N LYS A 315 -11.05 2.04 -21.40
CA LYS A 315 -9.85 2.82 -21.74
C LYS A 315 -10.16 3.97 -22.71
N ASP A 316 -10.99 3.73 -23.72
CA ASP A 316 -11.43 4.73 -24.69
C ASP A 316 -12.21 5.89 -24.04
N LYS A 317 -13.03 5.59 -23.03
CA LYS A 317 -13.80 6.58 -22.26
C LYS A 317 -12.88 7.49 -21.45
N LEU A 318 -11.85 6.90 -20.83
CA LEU A 318 -10.84 7.66 -20.09
C LEU A 318 -10.05 8.59 -21.01
N VAL A 319 -9.63 8.09 -22.18
CA VAL A 319 -8.93 8.91 -23.19
C VAL A 319 -9.82 10.08 -23.62
N GLY A 320 -11.09 9.83 -23.97
CA GLY A 320 -12.02 10.89 -24.37
C GLY A 320 -12.25 11.94 -23.28
N TYR A 321 -12.38 11.52 -22.01
CA TYR A 321 -12.46 12.46 -20.88
C TYR A 321 -11.20 13.34 -20.77
N LEU A 322 -10.01 12.73 -20.83
CA LEU A 322 -8.75 13.46 -20.70
C LEU A 322 -8.52 14.44 -21.88
N GLU A 323 -8.80 14.03 -23.11
CA GLU A 323 -8.69 14.89 -24.30
C GLU A 323 -9.59 16.13 -24.18
N SER A 324 -10.85 15.93 -23.75
CA SER A 324 -11.78 17.05 -23.55
C SER A 324 -11.28 18.07 -22.52
N ASN A 325 -10.55 17.63 -21.50
CA ASN A 325 -9.98 18.52 -20.47
C ASN A 325 -8.71 19.23 -20.96
N ILE A 326 -7.90 18.56 -21.80
CA ILE A 326 -6.75 19.19 -22.46
C ILE A 326 -7.22 20.33 -23.38
N GLU A 327 -8.25 20.10 -24.20
CA GLU A 327 -8.81 21.11 -25.12
C GLU A 327 -9.36 22.35 -24.39
N LYS A 328 -10.07 22.14 -23.27
CA LYS A 328 -10.57 23.22 -22.40
C LYS A 328 -9.42 24.07 -21.84
N THR A 329 -8.30 23.43 -21.50
CA THR A 329 -7.12 24.13 -20.95
C THR A 329 -6.38 24.91 -22.03
N THR A 330 -6.38 24.45 -23.28
CA THR A 330 -5.74 25.17 -24.40
C THR A 330 -6.59 26.31 -24.98
N SER A 331 -7.90 26.32 -24.69
CA SER A 331 -8.85 27.32 -25.18
C SER A 331 -9.05 28.52 -24.24
N ASN A 332 -8.47 28.46 -23.03
CA ASN A 332 -8.40 29.53 -22.04
C ASN A 332 -6.97 30.08 -21.98
#